data_AF-A0A384L1Z6-F1
#
_entry.id   AF-A0A384L1Z6-F1
#
_cell.length_a   1.000
_cell.length_b   1.000
_cell.length_c   1.000
_cell.angle_alpha   90.00
_cell.angle_beta   90.00
_cell.angle_gamma   90.00
#
_symmetry.space_group_name_H-M   'P 1'
#
loop_
_entity.id
_entity.type
_entity.pdbx_description
1 polymer ?
#
loop_
_entity_poly.entity_id
_entity_poly.type
_entity_poly.pdbx_seq_one_letter_code
_entity_poly.pdbx_strand_id
1 'polypeptide(L)'
;MLNANGDKSTEDTLDDDSKIIVVSDRTDSSGDTKKKKKKNKQKKSRSESSRKYSTDKSIINLTKSVKDQIVQETSTADKTSKETNDDTTAGYSDEYSAEYGVEHTGKQNNAEEIFTIQNNRSKFVRVLPVFFIFLLLFVIYLIYIMYHCLPLILRSHRKVYVKYDLKRGITEVVIFHVSLIMYLVNYVLSIVVAPGYIPDTDEWEIKDHQENYADHMDNYLLEKKKTGERRYCKWCCKFKPDRTHHCRVCKKCILKMDHHCPWIYNCVGYKNHKYFMLSLIYCCVTTVFVSITMFNSVRDAINHRETPFNELFLLLFGETLNSFLALIITCFLFFHIWLMYKAMTTIEFCEKQTNYQNQSYSKYYNKGTYQNFKDVFGESPFLWFLPIDNRKGDGINFLKRYSKDYSEKTSEETIPIKSSC
;
A
#
# COMPACT_ATOMS: atom_id res chain seq x y z
N MET A 1 26.19 42.82 -68.41
CA MET A 1 25.01 42.02 -68.79
C MET A 1 24.40 41.56 -67.47
N LEU A 2 23.22 42.00 -67.00
CA LEU A 2 21.94 42.30 -67.67
C LEU A 2 21.40 41.05 -68.38
N ASN A 3 20.16 40.53 -68.18
CA ASN A 3 18.97 40.89 -67.37
C ASN A 3 18.27 39.56 -66.94
N ALA A 4 17.47 39.39 -65.88
CA ALA A 4 16.31 40.09 -65.27
C ALA A 4 14.91 39.59 -65.74
N ASN A 5 13.89 39.69 -64.86
CA ASN A 5 12.47 39.23 -64.91
C ASN A 5 12.16 37.99 -64.03
N GLY A 6 10.99 37.86 -63.38
CA GLY A 6 9.82 38.76 -63.25
C GLY A 6 8.74 38.15 -62.32
N ASP A 7 7.81 38.95 -61.78
CA ASP A 7 6.96 38.63 -60.60
C ASP A 7 5.44 38.91 -60.84
N LYS A 8 4.55 38.51 -59.89
CA LYS A 8 3.06 38.72 -59.77
C LYS A 8 2.12 37.66 -60.41
N SER A 9 0.83 37.51 -60.04
CA SER A 9 0.02 37.67 -58.79
C SER A 9 -1.47 37.30 -59.07
N THR A 10 -2.33 37.11 -58.03
CA THR A 10 -3.83 37.29 -58.02
C THR A 10 -4.71 36.38 -58.93
N GLU A 11 -5.98 36.00 -58.65
CA GLU A 11 -6.87 35.94 -57.46
C GLU A 11 -8.13 35.06 -57.79
N ASP A 12 -9.23 35.12 -57.00
CA ASP A 12 -10.57 34.47 -57.15
C ASP A 12 -10.68 32.93 -56.87
N THR A 13 -11.28 32.44 -55.77
CA THR A 13 -12.72 32.37 -55.30
C THR A 13 -13.54 31.22 -55.94
N LEU A 14 -14.53 30.53 -55.33
CA LEU A 14 -15.33 30.63 -54.07
C LEU A 14 -15.14 29.34 -53.18
N ASP A 15 -16.00 28.79 -52.29
CA ASP A 15 -17.40 29.01 -51.81
C ASP A 15 -17.67 28.33 -50.41
N ASP A 16 -18.92 28.33 -49.90
CA ASP A 16 -19.46 27.83 -48.59
C ASP A 16 -19.77 26.29 -48.52
N ASP A 17 -20.27 25.62 -47.46
CA ASP A 17 -20.83 25.94 -46.10
C ASP A 17 -19.99 25.22 -45.01
N SER A 18 -19.69 25.70 -43.79
CA SER A 18 -20.44 26.34 -42.69
C SER A 18 -21.32 25.37 -41.84
N LYS A 19 -21.50 25.47 -40.51
CA LYS A 19 -21.34 26.59 -39.53
C LYS A 19 -20.77 26.14 -38.16
N ILE A 20 -20.08 27.06 -37.49
CA ILE A 20 -19.97 27.17 -36.01
C ILE A 20 -20.39 28.61 -35.64
N ILE A 21 -21.08 28.82 -34.52
CA ILE A 21 -21.48 30.18 -34.07
C ILE A 21 -21.13 30.39 -32.59
N VAL A 22 -20.33 31.44 -32.32
CA VAL A 22 -20.19 32.12 -31.02
C VAL A 22 -19.98 33.61 -31.31
N VAL A 23 -20.84 34.50 -30.81
CA VAL A 23 -20.64 35.96 -30.77
C VAL A 23 -21.25 36.50 -29.47
N SER A 24 -20.76 37.64 -28.96
CA SER A 24 -21.08 38.20 -27.65
C SER A 24 -21.36 39.71 -27.65
N ASP A 25 -22.16 40.15 -26.67
CA ASP A 25 -22.14 41.46 -25.97
C ASP A 25 -22.67 42.77 -26.62
N ARG A 26 -23.67 43.36 -25.91
CA ARG A 26 -23.97 44.81 -25.68
C ARG A 26 -24.63 45.59 -26.83
N THR A 27 -25.45 46.63 -26.60
CA THR A 27 -25.44 47.68 -25.53
C THR A 27 -26.81 48.15 -24.97
N ASP A 28 -26.75 48.66 -23.73
CA ASP A 28 -27.38 49.87 -23.13
C ASP A 28 -28.90 50.21 -23.13
N SER A 29 -29.46 50.12 -21.91
CA SER A 29 -30.32 51.11 -21.20
C SER A 29 -31.58 51.76 -21.82
N SER A 30 -32.72 51.61 -21.13
CA SER A 30 -33.56 52.71 -20.61
C SER A 30 -34.83 52.19 -19.87
N GLY A 31 -35.50 53.03 -19.05
CA GLY A 31 -36.86 52.79 -18.54
C GLY A 31 -37.03 52.56 -17.02
N ASP A 32 -37.47 53.58 -16.27
CA ASP A 32 -37.89 53.49 -14.84
C ASP A 32 -39.42 53.35 -14.73
N THR A 33 -39.95 52.40 -13.94
CA THR A 33 -41.21 52.64 -13.18
C THR A 33 -41.48 51.69 -11.98
N LYS A 34 -41.05 52.13 -10.79
CA LYS A 34 -41.81 52.20 -9.52
C LYS A 34 -43.08 51.31 -9.29
N LYS A 35 -43.04 50.61 -8.12
CA LYS A 35 -44.03 50.59 -6.98
C LYS A 35 -45.01 49.40 -6.74
N LYS A 36 -45.16 49.10 -5.42
CA LYS A 36 -46.29 48.49 -4.65
C LYS A 36 -46.49 46.96 -4.72
N LYS A 37 -47.02 46.26 -3.69
CA LYS A 37 -47.01 46.40 -2.19
C LYS A 37 -47.78 45.22 -1.54
N LYS A 38 -47.46 44.83 -0.29
CA LYS A 38 -48.27 44.00 0.66
C LYS A 38 -48.51 42.52 0.23
N LYS A 39 -48.83 41.52 1.08
CA LYS A 39 -48.93 41.26 2.56
C LYS A 39 -48.18 39.92 2.81
N ASN A 40 -47.56 39.54 3.94
CA ASN A 40 -47.77 39.74 5.39
C ASN A 40 -48.74 38.71 6.07
N LYS A 41 -48.25 38.05 7.15
CA LYS A 41 -48.83 36.94 7.94
C LYS A 41 -48.96 35.59 7.16
N GLN A 42 -48.98 34.39 7.77
CA GLN A 42 -49.07 34.02 9.20
C GLN A 42 -48.50 32.60 9.50
N LYS A 43 -47.61 32.45 10.48
CA LYS A 43 -47.77 31.54 11.65
C LYS A 43 -46.60 31.70 12.65
N LYS A 44 -46.83 31.26 13.89
CA LYS A 44 -45.95 31.43 15.07
C LYS A 44 -45.70 30.04 15.69
N SER A 45 -44.53 29.88 16.32
CA SER A 45 -44.17 28.84 17.30
C SER A 45 -44.38 27.35 16.97
N ARG A 46 -43.29 26.59 16.93
CA ARG A 46 -43.15 25.40 17.79
C ARG A 46 -41.67 25.03 18.04
N SER A 47 -41.35 24.82 19.32
CA SER A 47 -40.29 23.99 19.93
C SER A 47 -38.93 23.76 19.26
N GLU A 48 -37.88 23.78 20.10
CA GLU A 48 -36.62 23.08 19.83
C GLU A 48 -36.85 21.61 19.44
N SER A 49 -35.91 21.05 18.68
CA SER A 49 -35.77 19.60 18.55
C SER A 49 -34.29 19.24 18.48
N SER A 50 -33.84 18.44 19.45
CA SER A 50 -32.53 17.79 19.44
C SER A 50 -32.32 17.02 18.14
N ARG A 51 -31.14 17.15 17.52
CA ARG A 51 -30.75 16.34 16.35
C ARG A 51 -30.48 14.89 16.78
N LYS A 52 -31.54 14.09 16.89
CA LYS A 52 -31.41 12.64 17.05
C LYS A 52 -30.76 12.06 15.79
N TYR A 53 -29.58 11.47 15.94
CA TYR A 53 -29.07 10.54 14.94
C TYR A 53 -30.02 9.35 14.82
N SER A 54 -30.09 8.75 13.63
CA SER A 54 -30.95 7.58 13.41
C SER A 54 -30.44 6.39 14.19
N THR A 55 -31.11 6.05 15.29
CA THR A 55 -30.84 4.84 16.08
C THR A 55 -31.37 3.62 15.33
N ASP A 56 -30.70 3.24 14.25
CA ASP A 56 -31.11 2.10 13.42
C ASP A 56 -30.80 0.77 14.14
N LYS A 57 -31.79 0.33 14.93
CA LYS A 57 -31.73 -0.90 15.74
C LYS A 57 -31.46 -2.15 14.89
N SER A 58 -31.71 -2.12 13.58
CA SER A 58 -31.43 -3.27 12.69
C SER A 58 -29.93 -3.59 12.64
N ILE A 59 -29.08 -2.56 12.57
CA ILE A 59 -27.62 -2.70 12.51
C ILE A 59 -27.07 -3.13 13.88
N ILE A 60 -27.59 -2.55 14.96
CA ILE A 60 -27.17 -2.87 16.34
C ILE A 60 -27.47 -4.34 16.67
N ASN A 61 -28.68 -4.82 16.36
CA ASN A 61 -29.05 -6.22 16.54
C ASN A 61 -28.18 -7.17 15.70
N LEU A 62 -27.81 -6.77 14.49
CA LEU A 62 -26.93 -7.56 13.63
C LEU A 62 -25.49 -7.66 14.18
N THR A 63 -24.91 -6.56 14.66
CA THR A 63 -23.59 -6.58 15.30
C THR A 63 -23.58 -7.32 16.63
N LYS A 64 -24.66 -7.24 17.41
CA LYS A 64 -24.79 -7.97 18.67
C LYS A 64 -24.93 -9.47 18.41
N SER A 65 -25.83 -9.88 17.51
CA SER A 65 -25.97 -11.27 17.06
C SER A 65 -24.65 -11.89 16.58
N VAL A 66 -23.87 -11.18 15.75
CA VAL A 66 -22.55 -11.68 15.30
C VAL A 66 -21.54 -11.78 16.45
N LYS A 67 -21.54 -10.84 17.40
CA LYS A 67 -20.65 -10.90 18.57
C LYS A 67 -21.04 -12.04 19.52
N ASP A 68 -22.34 -12.23 19.74
CA ASP A 68 -22.89 -13.26 20.61
C ASP A 68 -22.68 -14.66 20.00
N GLN A 69 -22.77 -14.81 18.67
CA GLN A 69 -22.39 -16.03 17.94
C GLN A 69 -20.91 -16.38 18.15
N ILE A 70 -19.99 -15.43 17.97
CA ILE A 70 -18.55 -15.65 18.19
C ILE A 70 -18.24 -16.00 19.67
N VAL A 71 -19.00 -15.43 20.62
CA VAL A 71 -18.88 -15.75 22.05
C VAL A 71 -19.48 -17.12 22.36
N GLN A 72 -20.55 -17.56 21.69
CA GLN A 72 -21.06 -18.93 21.83
C GLN A 72 -20.09 -19.96 21.24
N GLU A 73 -19.51 -19.72 20.05
CA GLU A 73 -18.50 -20.60 19.44
C GLU A 73 -17.23 -20.75 20.29
N THR A 74 -16.87 -19.75 21.09
CA THR A 74 -15.72 -19.82 22.01
C THR A 74 -16.06 -20.36 23.40
N SER A 75 -17.27 -20.14 23.91
CA SER A 75 -17.68 -20.63 25.23
C SER A 75 -18.26 -22.05 25.25
N THR A 76 -18.58 -22.65 24.09
CA THR A 76 -18.85 -24.10 23.99
C THR A 76 -17.56 -24.93 23.95
N ALA A 77 -16.47 -24.40 23.43
CA ALA A 77 -15.17 -25.09 23.42
C ALA A 77 -14.56 -25.22 24.84
N ASP A 78 -14.75 -24.22 25.69
CA ASP A 78 -14.09 -24.12 27.00
C ASP A 78 -14.83 -24.87 28.14
N LYS A 79 -16.02 -25.45 27.85
CA LYS A 79 -16.87 -26.14 28.84
C LYS A 79 -16.78 -27.66 28.82
N THR A 80 -16.13 -28.26 27.83
CA THR A 80 -16.04 -29.73 27.66
C THR A 80 -14.86 -30.37 28.40
N SER A 81 -14.25 -29.66 29.36
CA SER A 81 -12.91 -29.95 29.89
C SER A 81 -12.83 -30.10 31.42
N LYS A 82 -13.96 -30.13 32.15
CA LYS A 82 -13.98 -30.18 33.63
C LYS A 82 -15.28 -30.74 34.23
N GLU A 83 -15.42 -32.07 34.23
CA GLU A 83 -16.32 -32.92 35.05
C GLU A 83 -16.20 -34.35 34.47
N THR A 84 -15.97 -35.45 35.19
CA THR A 84 -15.66 -35.72 36.60
C THR A 84 -14.65 -36.89 36.73
N ASN A 85 -14.04 -37.07 37.91
CA ASN A 85 -13.41 -38.32 38.36
C ASN A 85 -14.01 -38.68 39.73
N ASP A 86 -14.41 -39.94 39.94
CA ASP A 86 -14.02 -40.83 41.06
C ASP A 86 -14.96 -42.06 41.20
N ASP A 87 -14.52 -43.05 42.00
CA ASP A 87 -15.26 -44.17 42.63
C ASP A 87 -15.85 -45.35 41.80
N THR A 88 -14.97 -46.35 41.59
CA THR A 88 -15.10 -47.77 42.03
C THR A 88 -16.33 -48.66 41.69
N THR A 89 -16.08 -49.60 40.75
CA THR A 89 -16.30 -51.07 40.81
C THR A 89 -17.69 -51.74 40.92
N ALA A 90 -17.89 -52.68 39.97
CA ALA A 90 -18.57 -53.99 40.06
C ALA A 90 -20.12 -54.09 39.97
N GLY A 91 -20.62 -54.90 39.01
CA GLY A 91 -22.05 -55.25 38.92
C GLY A 91 -22.55 -55.89 37.61
N TYR A 92 -22.25 -57.16 37.38
CA TYR A 92 -23.05 -58.20 36.68
C TYR A 92 -23.86 -57.91 35.35
N SER A 93 -23.38 -58.55 34.28
CA SER A 93 -24.08 -59.32 33.21
C SER A 93 -25.06 -58.72 32.17
N ASP A 94 -25.06 -59.47 31.06
CA ASP A 94 -26.10 -59.74 30.05
C ASP A 94 -26.31 -58.85 28.82
N GLU A 95 -26.57 -59.57 27.72
CA GLU A 95 -26.54 -59.15 26.33
C GLU A 95 -27.86 -58.48 25.92
N TYR A 96 -27.82 -57.49 25.01
CA TYR A 96 -28.31 -57.65 23.63
C TYR A 96 -27.93 -56.43 22.77
N SER A 97 -27.86 -56.62 21.45
CA SER A 97 -27.26 -55.67 20.49
C SER A 97 -28.06 -54.38 20.24
N ALA A 98 -27.36 -53.23 20.19
CA ALA A 98 -27.43 -52.27 19.06
C ALA A 98 -26.48 -51.05 19.20
N GLU A 99 -25.47 -51.00 18.33
CA GLU A 99 -25.10 -49.84 17.49
C GLU A 99 -25.71 -48.45 17.83
N TYR A 100 -24.98 -47.61 18.58
CA TYR A 100 -24.93 -46.13 18.41
C TYR A 100 -23.91 -45.52 19.41
N GLY A 101 -22.63 -45.29 19.01
CA GLY A 101 -21.65 -44.79 19.99
C GLY A 101 -20.19 -44.49 19.57
N VAL A 102 -19.85 -44.37 18.28
CA VAL A 102 -18.42 -44.19 17.87
C VAL A 102 -18.16 -43.00 16.92
N GLU A 103 -19.14 -42.52 16.15
CA GLU A 103 -18.86 -41.53 15.08
C GLU A 103 -18.46 -40.12 15.54
N HIS A 104 -18.92 -39.66 16.71
CA HIS A 104 -18.85 -38.22 17.03
C HIS A 104 -17.43 -37.71 17.37
N THR A 105 -16.63 -38.50 18.09
CA THR A 105 -15.23 -38.15 18.41
C THR A 105 -14.34 -38.20 17.17
N GLY A 106 -14.54 -39.17 16.28
CA GLY A 106 -13.83 -39.27 15.02
C GLY A 106 -14.10 -38.07 14.08
N LYS A 107 -15.34 -37.59 14.02
CA LYS A 107 -15.72 -36.46 13.16
C LYS A 107 -15.13 -35.12 13.62
N GLN A 108 -15.03 -34.85 14.92
CA GLN A 108 -14.37 -33.63 15.41
C GLN A 108 -12.85 -33.66 15.17
N ASN A 109 -12.17 -34.74 15.53
CA ASN A 109 -10.73 -34.87 15.33
C ASN A 109 -10.35 -34.71 13.84
N ASN A 110 -11.07 -35.38 12.94
CA ASN A 110 -10.88 -35.23 11.50
C ASN A 110 -11.16 -33.80 11.01
N ALA A 111 -12.15 -33.09 11.56
CA ALA A 111 -12.46 -31.73 11.16
C ALA A 111 -11.37 -30.73 11.59
N GLU A 112 -10.87 -30.84 12.83
CA GLU A 112 -9.77 -30.01 13.33
C GLU A 112 -8.44 -30.31 12.63
N GLU A 113 -8.16 -31.58 12.34
CA GLU A 113 -6.99 -31.99 11.56
C GLU A 113 -7.07 -31.45 10.13
N ILE A 114 -8.19 -31.64 9.43
CA ILE A 114 -8.41 -31.10 8.07
C ILE A 114 -8.31 -29.57 8.07
N PHE A 115 -8.91 -28.88 9.04
CA PHE A 115 -8.80 -27.43 9.17
C PHE A 115 -7.35 -26.99 9.41
N THR A 116 -6.61 -27.70 10.26
CA THR A 116 -5.19 -27.43 10.56
C THR A 116 -4.31 -27.66 9.33
N ILE A 117 -4.51 -28.76 8.60
CA ILE A 117 -3.82 -29.07 7.34
C ILE A 117 -4.13 -28.01 6.28
N GLN A 118 -5.40 -27.63 6.08
CA GLN A 118 -5.78 -26.57 5.14
C GLN A 118 -5.18 -25.22 5.52
N ASN A 119 -5.24 -24.84 6.80
CA ASN A 119 -4.66 -23.61 7.33
C ASN A 119 -3.14 -23.59 7.09
N ASN A 120 -2.42 -24.66 7.43
CA ASN A 120 -0.98 -24.76 7.24
C ASN A 120 -0.57 -24.80 5.76
N ARG A 121 -1.28 -25.53 4.90
CA ARG A 121 -1.11 -25.48 3.43
C ARG A 121 -1.31 -24.06 2.91
N SER A 122 -2.31 -23.32 3.42
CA SER A 122 -2.54 -21.93 3.03
C SER A 122 -1.44 -20.98 3.50
N LYS A 123 -0.79 -21.22 4.65
CA LYS A 123 0.36 -20.44 5.13
C LYS A 123 1.58 -20.71 4.23
N PHE A 124 1.87 -21.98 3.97
CA PHE A 124 2.99 -22.41 3.14
C PHE A 124 2.93 -21.82 1.72
N VAL A 125 1.78 -21.95 1.03
CA VAL A 125 1.61 -21.38 -0.32
C VAL A 125 1.83 -19.86 -0.35
N ARG A 126 1.52 -19.15 0.73
CA ARG A 126 1.72 -17.69 0.82
C ARG A 126 3.17 -17.25 1.07
N VAL A 127 4.08 -18.13 1.54
CA VAL A 127 5.51 -17.80 1.70
C VAL A 127 6.37 -18.22 0.49
N LEU A 128 5.84 -19.05 -0.43
CA LEU A 128 6.52 -19.42 -1.68
C LEU A 128 7.10 -18.24 -2.49
N PRO A 129 6.42 -17.06 -2.62
CA PRO A 129 7.00 -15.92 -3.34
C PRO A 129 8.27 -15.36 -2.68
N VAL A 130 8.37 -15.41 -1.35
CA VAL A 130 9.57 -14.97 -0.61
C VAL A 130 10.72 -15.96 -0.82
N PHE A 131 10.44 -17.27 -0.75
CA PHE A 131 11.43 -18.30 -1.05
C PHE A 131 11.94 -18.21 -2.50
N PHE A 132 11.05 -17.95 -3.46
CA PHE A 132 11.41 -17.75 -4.86
C PHE A 132 12.38 -16.57 -5.05
N ILE A 133 12.14 -15.44 -4.37
CA ILE A 133 13.07 -14.29 -4.41
C ILE A 133 14.45 -14.67 -3.85
N PHE A 134 14.52 -15.35 -2.70
CA PHE A 134 15.81 -15.81 -2.16
C PHE A 134 16.54 -16.79 -3.09
N LEU A 135 15.82 -17.73 -3.73
CA LEU A 135 16.39 -18.65 -4.71
C LEU A 135 16.91 -17.92 -5.96
N LEU A 136 16.13 -16.97 -6.49
CA LEU A 136 16.50 -16.13 -7.63
C LEU A 136 17.78 -15.34 -7.36
N LEU A 137 17.87 -14.69 -6.20
CA LEU A 137 19.04 -13.95 -5.75
C LEU A 137 20.26 -14.85 -5.60
N PHE A 138 20.09 -16.05 -5.04
CA PHE A 138 21.17 -17.02 -4.86
C PHE A 138 21.73 -17.52 -6.21
N VAL A 139 20.86 -17.79 -7.19
CA VAL A 139 21.29 -18.18 -8.55
C VAL A 139 22.05 -17.05 -9.24
N ILE A 140 21.54 -15.81 -9.20
CA ILE A 140 22.24 -14.64 -9.78
C ILE A 140 23.58 -14.40 -9.07
N TYR A 141 23.62 -14.49 -7.73
CA TYR A 141 24.85 -14.38 -6.93
C TYR A 141 25.90 -15.42 -7.35
N LEU A 142 25.52 -16.70 -7.44
CA LEU A 142 26.43 -17.76 -7.85
C LEU A 142 26.97 -17.53 -9.26
N ILE A 143 26.12 -17.13 -10.22
CA ILE A 143 26.57 -16.86 -11.60
C ILE A 143 27.56 -15.68 -11.63
N TYR A 144 27.20 -14.56 -10.99
CA TYR A 144 28.03 -13.36 -10.96
C TYR A 144 29.39 -13.62 -10.29
N ILE A 145 29.40 -14.27 -9.12
CA ILE A 145 30.65 -14.57 -8.41
C ILE A 145 31.50 -15.58 -9.20
N MET A 146 30.94 -16.71 -9.65
CA MET A 146 31.72 -17.79 -10.26
C MET A 146 32.21 -17.49 -11.68
N TYR A 147 31.43 -16.78 -12.50
CA TYR A 147 31.72 -16.61 -13.94
C TYR A 147 32.16 -15.19 -14.32
N HIS A 148 32.05 -14.21 -13.42
CA HIS A 148 32.52 -12.83 -13.62
C HIS A 148 33.56 -12.40 -12.58
N CYS A 149 33.25 -12.44 -11.28
CA CYS A 149 34.15 -11.88 -10.25
C CYS A 149 35.39 -12.75 -9.93
N LEU A 150 35.23 -14.06 -9.69
CA LEU A 150 36.38 -14.93 -9.39
C LEU A 150 37.43 -14.97 -10.52
N PRO A 151 37.08 -14.98 -11.81
CA PRO A 151 38.05 -14.87 -12.91
C PRO A 151 38.85 -13.55 -12.94
N LEU A 152 38.29 -12.45 -12.42
CA LEU A 152 39.01 -11.17 -12.27
C LEU A 152 40.01 -11.23 -11.12
N ILE A 153 39.63 -11.84 -9.98
CA ILE A 153 40.38 -11.83 -8.71
C ILE A 153 41.41 -12.97 -8.62
N LEU A 154 41.10 -14.17 -9.11
CA LEU A 154 41.88 -15.39 -8.93
C LEU A 154 42.45 -15.87 -10.26
N ARG A 155 43.77 -15.75 -10.43
CA ARG A 155 44.50 -16.22 -11.62
C ARG A 155 44.34 -17.73 -11.88
N SER A 156 44.01 -18.53 -10.86
CA SER A 156 43.67 -19.95 -10.96
C SER A 156 42.29 -20.22 -11.56
N HIS A 157 41.32 -19.31 -11.39
CA HIS A 157 39.97 -19.40 -11.97
C HIS A 157 39.84 -18.61 -13.28
N ARG A 158 40.96 -18.40 -13.99
CA ARG A 158 40.99 -17.72 -15.30
C ARG A 158 40.00 -18.37 -16.26
N LYS A 159 39.20 -17.53 -16.92
CA LYS A 159 38.37 -17.89 -18.06
C LYS A 159 38.96 -17.32 -19.34
N VAL A 160 38.69 -17.95 -20.49
CA VAL A 160 39.17 -17.45 -21.80
C VAL A 160 38.66 -16.03 -22.05
N TYR A 161 37.40 -15.79 -21.69
CA TYR A 161 36.67 -14.55 -21.91
C TYR A 161 36.78 -13.50 -20.79
N VAL A 162 37.53 -13.76 -19.70
CA VAL A 162 37.80 -12.76 -18.64
C VAL A 162 39.29 -12.65 -18.39
N LYS A 163 39.84 -11.48 -18.72
CA LYS A 163 41.22 -11.12 -18.36
C LYS A 163 41.28 -10.77 -16.88
N TYR A 164 42.22 -11.38 -16.17
CA TYR A 164 42.52 -11.11 -14.76
C TYR A 164 42.78 -9.61 -14.52
N ASP A 165 42.03 -9.00 -13.61
CA ASP A 165 42.22 -7.64 -13.10
C ASP A 165 41.77 -7.60 -11.63
N LEU A 166 42.76 -7.72 -10.74
CA LEU A 166 42.54 -7.76 -9.30
C LEU A 166 41.93 -6.46 -8.76
N LYS A 167 42.28 -5.30 -9.33
CA LYS A 167 41.78 -4.01 -8.85
C LYS A 167 40.31 -3.85 -9.19
N ARG A 168 39.96 -4.15 -10.44
CA ARG A 168 38.56 -4.17 -10.89
C ARG A 168 37.75 -5.20 -10.10
N GLY A 169 38.20 -6.45 -10.03
CA GLY A 169 37.48 -7.53 -9.36
C GLY A 169 37.20 -7.26 -7.89
N ILE A 170 38.19 -6.79 -7.11
CA ILE A 170 37.98 -6.41 -5.71
C ILE A 170 36.97 -5.25 -5.60
N THR A 171 37.08 -4.23 -6.45
CA THR A 171 36.18 -3.07 -6.43
C THR A 171 34.73 -3.49 -6.72
N GLU A 172 34.51 -4.33 -7.73
CA GLU A 172 33.18 -4.82 -8.11
C GLU A 172 32.59 -5.72 -7.01
N VAL A 173 33.38 -6.64 -6.44
CA VAL A 173 32.95 -7.49 -5.31
C VAL A 173 32.58 -6.67 -4.08
N VAL A 174 33.36 -5.65 -3.71
CA VAL A 174 33.06 -4.80 -2.54
C VAL A 174 31.78 -3.99 -2.75
N ILE A 175 31.61 -3.34 -3.90
CA ILE A 175 30.41 -2.56 -4.21
C ILE A 175 29.17 -3.47 -4.21
N PHE A 176 29.24 -4.61 -4.90
CA PHE A 176 28.16 -5.59 -4.98
C PHE A 176 27.75 -6.14 -3.60
N HIS A 177 28.70 -6.53 -2.74
CA HIS A 177 28.35 -7.04 -1.42
C HIS A 177 27.76 -5.95 -0.51
N VAL A 178 28.26 -4.70 -0.57
CA VAL A 178 27.68 -3.60 0.20
C VAL A 178 26.24 -3.30 -0.25
N SER A 179 25.96 -3.26 -1.57
CA SER A 179 24.60 -3.02 -2.06
C SER A 179 23.67 -4.21 -1.79
N LEU A 180 24.17 -5.44 -1.92
CA LEU A 180 23.44 -6.67 -1.62
C LEU A 180 23.08 -6.78 -0.12
N ILE A 181 24.01 -6.49 0.79
CA ILE A 181 23.73 -6.48 2.25
C ILE A 181 22.68 -5.41 2.58
N MET A 182 22.82 -4.20 2.04
CA MET A 182 21.85 -3.12 2.26
C MET A 182 20.46 -3.47 1.68
N TYR A 183 20.40 -4.15 0.54
CA TYR A 183 19.16 -4.70 0.01
C TYR A 183 18.56 -5.77 0.94
N LEU A 184 19.32 -6.80 1.31
CA LEU A 184 18.85 -7.93 2.12
C LEU A 184 18.35 -7.48 3.49
N VAL A 185 19.05 -6.57 4.16
CA VAL A 185 18.62 -6.00 5.45
C VAL A 185 17.29 -5.26 5.30
N ASN A 186 17.12 -4.41 4.28
CA ASN A 186 15.86 -3.69 4.07
C ASN A 186 14.72 -4.59 3.58
N TYR A 187 15.02 -5.62 2.79
CA TYR A 187 14.05 -6.64 2.37
C TYR A 187 13.53 -7.43 3.58
N VAL A 188 14.43 -7.96 4.42
CA VAL A 188 14.05 -8.65 5.68
C VAL A 188 13.28 -7.72 6.61
N LEU A 189 13.69 -6.45 6.78
CA LEU A 189 12.95 -5.48 7.59
C LEU A 189 11.55 -5.17 7.02
N SER A 190 11.36 -5.17 5.70
CA SER A 190 10.03 -5.02 5.10
C SER A 190 9.10 -6.21 5.40
N ILE A 191 9.67 -7.42 5.51
CA ILE A 191 8.96 -8.65 5.91
C ILE A 191 8.60 -8.61 7.41
N VAL A 192 9.60 -8.40 8.29
CA VAL A 192 9.42 -8.61 9.75
C VAL A 192 8.85 -7.41 10.50
N VAL A 193 9.04 -6.17 10.00
CA VAL A 193 8.45 -4.99 10.64
C VAL A 193 6.95 -4.95 10.34
N ALA A 194 6.14 -5.06 11.39
CA ALA A 194 4.69 -4.92 11.27
C ALA A 194 4.33 -3.55 10.64
N PRO A 195 3.44 -3.50 9.62
CA PRO A 195 3.21 -2.32 8.80
C PRO A 195 2.51 -1.15 9.52
N GLY A 196 2.05 -1.37 10.75
CA GLY A 196 1.27 -0.42 11.54
C GLY A 196 -0.21 -0.77 11.54
N TYR A 197 -0.80 -0.85 12.73
CA TYR A 197 -2.20 -1.20 12.96
C TYR A 197 -2.87 -0.11 13.80
N ILE A 198 -4.21 -0.04 13.74
CA ILE A 198 -5.00 0.87 14.58
C ILE A 198 -4.83 0.47 16.06
N PRO A 199 -4.45 1.40 16.97
CA PRO A 199 -4.23 1.10 18.39
C PRO A 199 -5.40 0.38 19.06
N ASP A 200 -5.09 -0.46 20.04
CA ASP A 200 -6.04 -1.15 20.92
C ASP A 200 -6.39 -0.24 22.10
N THR A 201 -7.03 0.90 21.80
CA THR A 201 -7.45 1.95 22.75
C THR A 201 -8.90 2.35 22.52
N ASP A 202 -9.58 2.73 23.60
CA ASP A 202 -11.02 3.09 23.68
C ASP A 202 -11.49 4.17 22.68
N GLU A 203 -10.58 5.03 22.23
CA GLU A 203 -10.79 6.08 21.22
C GLU A 203 -11.00 5.55 19.78
N TRP A 204 -10.59 4.30 19.50
CA TRP A 204 -10.77 3.66 18.19
C TRP A 204 -11.87 2.59 18.19
N GLU A 205 -12.33 2.13 19.35
CA GLU A 205 -13.41 1.14 19.44
C GLU A 205 -14.78 1.75 19.11
N ILE A 206 -15.71 0.93 18.62
CA ILE A 206 -17.10 1.34 18.39
C ILE A 206 -17.90 1.01 19.66
N LYS A 207 -18.09 2.00 20.54
CA LYS A 207 -18.88 1.89 21.78
C LYS A 207 -20.17 2.72 21.70
N ASP A 208 -21.27 2.20 22.23
CA ASP A 208 -22.64 2.73 22.06
C ASP A 208 -22.91 4.14 22.64
N HIS A 209 -21.97 4.74 23.39
CA HIS A 209 -22.21 5.93 24.23
C HIS A 209 -21.16 7.06 24.11
N GLN A 210 -20.26 7.03 23.12
CA GLN A 210 -19.22 8.07 22.95
C GLN A 210 -19.67 9.28 22.10
N GLU A 211 -20.83 9.89 22.40
CA GLU A 211 -21.27 11.13 21.72
C GLU A 211 -20.28 12.30 21.97
N ASN A 212 -19.72 12.42 23.18
CA ASN A 212 -18.84 13.54 23.57
C ASN A 212 -17.34 13.33 23.29
N TYR A 213 -16.88 12.09 23.08
CA TYR A 213 -15.45 11.81 22.82
C TYR A 213 -15.08 11.84 21.33
N ALA A 214 -16.05 11.66 20.44
CA ALA A 214 -15.80 11.65 18.99
C ALA A 214 -15.26 13.01 18.49
N ASP A 215 -15.86 14.11 18.94
CA ASP A 215 -15.70 15.46 18.36
C ASP A 215 -14.24 15.96 18.41
N HIS A 216 -13.56 15.85 19.56
CA HIS A 216 -12.16 16.27 19.70
C HIS A 216 -11.20 15.59 18.72
N MET A 217 -11.47 14.34 18.35
CA MET A 217 -10.62 13.56 17.44
C MET A 217 -11.09 13.68 15.99
N ASP A 218 -12.37 13.96 15.75
CA ASP A 218 -12.95 14.15 14.41
C ASP A 218 -12.53 15.47 13.73
N ASN A 219 -12.04 16.43 14.51
CA ASN A 219 -11.45 17.68 14.01
C ASN A 219 -10.03 17.50 13.40
N TYR A 220 -9.42 16.31 13.53
CA TYR A 220 -8.09 16.01 12.96
C TYR A 220 -8.12 14.97 11.81
N LEU A 221 -9.27 14.40 11.48
CA LEU A 221 -9.45 13.41 10.41
C LEU A 221 -10.21 14.02 9.22
N LEU A 222 -9.62 13.92 8.02
CA LEU A 222 -10.24 14.40 6.78
C LEU A 222 -11.25 13.41 6.19
N GLU A 223 -10.91 12.12 6.20
CA GLU A 223 -11.53 11.13 5.32
C GLU A 223 -12.80 10.55 5.97
N LYS A 224 -13.94 11.15 5.62
CA LYS A 224 -15.28 10.73 6.09
C LYS A 224 -16.01 9.91 5.01
N LYS A 225 -17.13 9.27 5.37
CA LYS A 225 -18.01 8.58 4.41
C LYS A 225 -18.75 9.60 3.53
N LYS A 226 -19.39 9.14 2.43
CA LYS A 226 -20.34 9.95 1.65
C LYS A 226 -21.54 10.46 2.47
N THR A 227 -21.84 9.83 3.60
CA THR A 227 -22.86 10.26 4.60
C THR A 227 -22.35 11.32 5.58
N GLY A 228 -21.08 11.74 5.50
CA GLY A 228 -20.43 12.64 6.47
C GLY A 228 -19.94 11.96 7.75
N GLU A 229 -20.31 10.69 7.99
CA GLU A 229 -19.90 9.92 9.17
C GLU A 229 -18.41 9.55 9.19
N ARG A 230 -17.87 9.29 10.39
CA ARG A 230 -16.59 8.58 10.58
C ARG A 230 -16.54 7.27 9.78
N ARG A 231 -15.41 7.01 9.13
CA ARG A 231 -15.15 5.70 8.52
C ARG A 231 -14.84 4.67 9.61
N TYR A 232 -15.36 3.46 9.45
CA TYR A 232 -15.07 2.35 10.36
C TYR A 232 -14.76 1.05 9.59
N CYS A 233 -14.31 0.03 10.32
CA CYS A 233 -14.02 -1.31 9.82
C CYS A 233 -14.93 -2.34 10.50
N LYS A 234 -15.93 -2.86 9.76
CA LYS A 234 -16.85 -3.88 10.28
C LYS A 234 -16.19 -5.21 10.69
N TRP A 235 -15.01 -5.51 10.15
CA TRP A 235 -14.24 -6.73 10.49
C TRP A 235 -13.27 -6.56 11.66
N CYS A 236 -13.03 -5.32 12.12
CA CYS A 236 -12.13 -5.04 13.25
C CYS A 236 -12.84 -4.31 14.39
N CYS A 237 -14.14 -4.00 14.26
CA CYS A 237 -14.94 -3.22 15.21
C CYS A 237 -14.30 -1.89 15.66
N LYS A 238 -13.51 -1.26 14.77
CA LYS A 238 -12.81 0.01 15.03
C LYS A 238 -13.14 1.10 14.00
N PHE A 239 -13.12 2.34 14.44
CA PHE A 239 -12.98 3.52 13.58
C PHE A 239 -11.65 3.48 12.82
N LYS A 240 -11.61 4.08 11.63
CA LYS A 240 -10.41 4.16 10.79
C LYS A 240 -9.82 5.57 10.86
N PRO A 241 -8.53 5.71 11.21
CA PRO A 241 -7.77 6.92 10.90
C PRO A 241 -7.80 7.24 9.40
N ASP A 242 -7.28 8.42 9.04
CA ASP A 242 -7.00 8.76 7.65
C ASP A 242 -6.06 7.71 7.00
N ARG A 243 -6.18 7.52 5.68
CA ARG A 243 -5.32 6.64 4.87
C ARG A 243 -5.27 5.16 5.32
N THR A 244 -6.26 4.71 6.10
CA THR A 244 -6.25 3.40 6.78
C THR A 244 -7.28 2.43 6.16
N HIS A 245 -6.79 1.34 5.57
CA HIS A 245 -7.60 0.37 4.83
C HIS A 245 -7.51 -1.02 5.49
N HIS A 246 -8.51 -1.88 5.26
CA HIS A 246 -8.53 -3.24 5.82
C HIS A 246 -7.96 -4.23 4.80
N CYS A 247 -6.83 -4.86 5.11
CA CYS A 247 -6.27 -5.90 4.27
C CYS A 247 -6.92 -7.25 4.61
N ARG A 248 -7.71 -7.80 3.66
CA ARG A 248 -8.37 -9.11 3.81
C ARG A 248 -7.38 -10.27 4.03
N VAL A 249 -6.17 -10.19 3.46
CA VAL A 249 -5.14 -11.24 3.58
C VAL A 249 -4.49 -11.22 4.97
N CYS A 250 -4.16 -10.03 5.49
CA CYS A 250 -3.62 -9.85 6.84
C CYS A 250 -4.70 -9.84 7.94
N LYS A 251 -5.99 -9.85 7.57
CA LYS A 251 -7.18 -9.73 8.43
C LYS A 251 -7.15 -8.54 9.42
N LYS A 252 -6.39 -7.49 9.13
CA LYS A 252 -6.21 -6.30 9.99
C LYS A 252 -6.33 -5.00 9.20
N CYS A 253 -6.69 -3.91 9.88
CA CYS A 253 -6.54 -2.56 9.36
C CYS A 253 -5.09 -2.10 9.43
N ILE A 254 -4.60 -1.56 8.31
CA ILE A 254 -3.20 -1.15 8.12
C ILE A 254 -3.14 0.38 8.01
N LEU A 255 -2.33 1.01 8.86
CA LEU A 255 -2.12 2.47 8.86
C LEU A 255 -1.36 2.90 7.59
N LYS A 256 -1.76 4.02 6.95
CA LYS A 256 -1.23 4.47 5.64
C LYS A 256 -1.01 3.31 4.67
N MET A 257 -2.04 2.49 4.48
CA MET A 257 -1.92 1.26 3.68
C MET A 257 -1.55 1.60 2.25
N ASP A 258 -0.48 1.02 1.75
CA ASP A 258 -0.10 1.17 0.35
C ASP A 258 -0.62 0.00 -0.50
N HIS A 259 -0.21 -1.22 -0.17
CA HIS A 259 -0.73 -2.44 -0.79
C HIS A 259 -0.49 -3.68 0.11
N HIS A 260 -0.98 -4.85 -0.31
CA HIS A 260 -0.51 -6.14 0.19
C HIS A 260 0.48 -6.72 -0.81
N CYS A 261 1.66 -7.14 -0.36
CA CYS A 261 2.75 -7.55 -1.24
C CYS A 261 3.16 -9.01 -0.96
N PRO A 262 2.77 -9.96 -1.82
CA PRO A 262 3.12 -11.38 -1.67
C PRO A 262 4.64 -11.61 -1.59
N TRP A 263 5.42 -10.80 -2.33
CA TRP A 263 6.89 -10.89 -2.40
C TRP A 263 7.61 -10.56 -1.08
N ILE A 264 6.92 -10.02 -0.08
CA ILE A 264 7.43 -9.82 1.29
C ILE A 264 6.52 -10.49 2.35
N TYR A 265 5.55 -11.32 1.94
CA TYR A 265 4.55 -11.97 2.80
C TYR A 265 3.78 -11.01 3.75
N ASN A 266 3.80 -9.70 3.48
CA ASN A 266 3.37 -8.64 4.39
C ASN A 266 2.60 -7.54 3.63
N CYS A 267 1.91 -6.67 4.35
CA CYS A 267 1.46 -5.40 3.80
C CYS A 267 2.59 -4.37 3.79
N VAL A 268 2.53 -3.44 2.84
CA VAL A 268 3.28 -2.18 2.91
C VAL A 268 2.35 -1.15 3.55
N GLY A 269 2.78 -0.57 4.67
CA GLY A 269 2.03 0.43 5.44
C GLY A 269 2.96 1.35 6.20
N TYR A 270 2.40 2.26 7.00
CA TYR A 270 3.13 3.36 7.64
C TYR A 270 4.47 2.95 8.25
N LYS A 271 4.51 1.92 9.10
CA LYS A 271 5.72 1.55 9.85
C LYS A 271 6.82 0.92 8.99
N ASN A 272 6.50 0.12 7.96
CA ASN A 272 7.51 -0.57 7.15
C ASN A 272 7.78 0.06 5.77
N HIS A 273 7.04 1.11 5.35
CA HIS A 273 7.22 1.77 4.05
C HIS A 273 8.67 2.21 3.78
N LYS A 274 9.42 2.70 4.79
CA LYS A 274 10.84 3.07 4.62
C LYS A 274 11.67 1.88 4.13
N TYR A 275 11.58 0.75 4.81
CA TYR A 275 12.35 -0.46 4.47
C TYR A 275 11.93 -1.04 3.12
N PHE A 276 10.64 -0.98 2.78
CA PHE A 276 10.17 -1.32 1.44
C PHE A 276 10.82 -0.44 0.36
N MET A 277 10.79 0.89 0.50
CA MET A 277 11.44 1.80 -0.47
C MET A 277 12.94 1.58 -0.58
N LEU A 278 13.63 1.38 0.54
CA LEU A 278 15.07 1.08 0.52
C LEU A 278 15.37 -0.28 -0.10
N SER A 279 14.50 -1.29 0.08
CA SER A 279 14.66 -2.57 -0.61
C SER A 279 14.54 -2.41 -2.14
N LEU A 280 13.63 -1.57 -2.64
CA LEU A 280 13.54 -1.27 -4.08
C LEU A 280 14.77 -0.51 -4.59
N ILE A 281 15.25 0.49 -3.84
CA ILE A 281 16.44 1.28 -4.20
C ILE A 281 17.69 0.37 -4.26
N TYR A 282 17.96 -0.41 -3.22
CA TYR A 282 19.16 -1.25 -3.19
C TYR A 282 19.06 -2.49 -4.11
N CYS A 283 17.85 -3.01 -4.38
CA CYS A 283 17.65 -4.02 -5.41
C CYS A 283 17.94 -3.46 -6.81
N CYS A 284 17.41 -2.27 -7.13
CA CYS A 284 17.70 -1.55 -8.37
C CYS A 284 19.21 -1.31 -8.54
N VAL A 285 19.88 -0.73 -7.53
CA VAL A 285 21.33 -0.49 -7.57
C VAL A 285 22.12 -1.78 -7.79
N THR A 286 21.79 -2.85 -7.05
CA THR A 286 22.52 -4.13 -7.15
C THR A 286 22.32 -4.79 -8.52
N THR A 287 21.09 -4.84 -9.02
CA THR A 287 20.78 -5.50 -10.30
C THR A 287 21.33 -4.71 -11.50
N VAL A 288 21.16 -3.38 -11.53
CA VAL A 288 21.76 -2.52 -12.57
C VAL A 288 23.29 -2.59 -12.55
N PHE A 289 23.92 -2.65 -11.37
CA PHE A 289 25.36 -2.83 -11.24
C PHE A 289 25.85 -4.17 -11.81
N VAL A 290 25.16 -5.27 -11.49
CA VAL A 290 25.45 -6.60 -12.04
C VAL A 290 25.36 -6.60 -13.56
N SER A 291 24.28 -6.07 -14.15
CA SER A 291 24.13 -5.99 -15.61
C SER A 291 25.26 -5.21 -16.28
N ILE A 292 25.58 -4.00 -15.79
CA ILE A 292 26.62 -3.15 -16.40
C ILE A 292 28.01 -3.81 -16.32
N THR A 293 28.34 -4.45 -15.19
CA THR A 293 29.66 -5.06 -14.98
C THR A 293 29.80 -6.38 -15.74
N MET A 294 28.81 -7.27 -15.63
CA MET A 294 28.80 -8.61 -16.21
C MET A 294 28.60 -8.63 -17.73
N PHE A 295 27.89 -7.64 -18.32
CA PHE A 295 27.71 -7.53 -19.77
C PHE A 295 29.04 -7.56 -20.55
N ASN A 296 30.13 -7.04 -19.98
CA ASN A 296 31.46 -7.15 -20.59
C ASN A 296 31.92 -8.62 -20.72
N SER A 297 31.75 -9.43 -19.67
CA SER A 297 32.07 -10.86 -19.71
C SER A 297 31.13 -11.64 -20.63
N VAL A 298 29.85 -11.24 -20.73
CA VAL A 298 28.88 -11.84 -21.67
C VAL A 298 29.29 -11.56 -23.13
N ARG A 299 29.57 -10.29 -23.47
CA ARG A 299 30.09 -9.87 -24.78
C ARG A 299 31.36 -10.64 -25.15
N ASP A 300 32.30 -10.71 -24.22
CA ASP A 300 33.59 -11.35 -24.49
C ASP A 300 33.45 -12.89 -24.54
N ALA A 301 32.51 -13.49 -23.81
CA ALA A 301 32.18 -14.92 -23.88
C ALA A 301 31.62 -15.31 -25.26
N ILE A 302 30.73 -14.48 -25.82
CA ILE A 302 30.17 -14.66 -27.18
C ILE A 302 31.27 -14.58 -28.24
N ASN A 303 32.24 -13.67 -28.07
CA ASN A 303 33.29 -13.42 -29.07
C ASN A 303 34.44 -14.44 -29.06
N HIS A 304 34.68 -15.15 -27.95
CA HIS A 304 35.72 -16.19 -27.87
C HIS A 304 35.15 -17.56 -28.23
N ARG A 305 35.57 -18.11 -29.38
CA ARG A 305 35.13 -19.43 -29.90
C ARG A 305 35.46 -20.62 -28.98
N GLU A 306 36.37 -20.44 -28.04
CA GLU A 306 36.81 -21.45 -27.07
C GLU A 306 36.00 -21.42 -25.76
N THR A 307 35.04 -20.50 -25.60
CA THR A 307 34.18 -20.44 -24.41
C THR A 307 33.34 -21.73 -24.31
N PRO A 308 33.41 -22.49 -23.20
CA PRO A 308 32.62 -23.70 -23.05
C PRO A 308 31.12 -23.38 -22.97
N PHE A 309 30.29 -24.18 -23.64
CA PHE A 309 28.85 -23.93 -23.82
C PHE A 309 28.11 -23.68 -22.50
N ASN A 310 28.42 -24.43 -21.45
CA ASN A 310 27.82 -24.28 -20.12
C ASN A 310 28.12 -22.92 -19.47
N GLU A 311 29.29 -22.34 -19.74
CA GLU A 311 29.70 -21.05 -19.18
C GLU A 311 29.06 -19.89 -19.95
N LEU A 312 29.01 -19.99 -21.28
CA LEU A 312 28.26 -19.07 -22.13
C LEU A 312 26.76 -19.09 -21.80
N PHE A 313 26.16 -20.28 -21.62
CA PHE A 313 24.76 -20.44 -21.23
C PHE A 313 24.48 -19.80 -19.87
N LEU A 314 25.28 -20.09 -18.84
CA LEU A 314 25.06 -19.55 -17.49
C LEU A 314 25.22 -18.03 -17.45
N LEU A 315 26.19 -17.46 -18.19
CA LEU A 315 26.33 -16.01 -18.33
C LEU A 315 25.15 -15.36 -19.05
N LEU A 316 24.72 -15.89 -20.21
CA LEU A 316 23.56 -15.39 -20.94
C LEU A 316 22.27 -15.49 -20.13
N PHE A 317 22.07 -16.61 -19.43
CA PHE A 317 20.91 -16.84 -18.56
C PHE A 317 20.91 -15.88 -17.37
N GLY A 318 22.03 -15.77 -16.65
CA GLY A 318 22.17 -14.87 -15.50
C GLY A 318 22.03 -13.40 -15.88
N GLU A 319 22.63 -12.97 -16.99
CA GLU A 319 22.49 -11.60 -17.52
C GLU A 319 21.05 -11.31 -17.92
N THR A 320 20.41 -12.18 -18.69
CA THR A 320 19.02 -12.00 -19.12
C THR A 320 18.06 -11.93 -17.94
N LEU A 321 18.23 -12.83 -16.97
CA LEU A 321 17.42 -12.91 -15.75
C LEU A 321 17.61 -11.69 -14.84
N ASN A 322 18.85 -11.26 -14.65
CA ASN A 322 19.19 -10.08 -13.86
C ASN A 322 18.75 -8.77 -14.54
N SER A 323 18.96 -8.61 -15.85
CA SER A 323 18.52 -7.43 -16.60
C SER A 323 17.00 -7.31 -16.71
N PHE A 324 16.27 -8.43 -16.80
CA PHE A 324 14.80 -8.44 -16.70
C PHE A 324 14.32 -8.01 -15.31
N LEU A 325 14.96 -8.50 -14.24
CA LEU A 325 14.69 -8.07 -12.87
C LEU A 325 15.01 -6.58 -12.68
N ALA A 326 16.16 -6.11 -13.18
CA ALA A 326 16.58 -4.72 -13.12
C ALA A 326 15.54 -3.80 -13.78
N LEU A 327 15.05 -4.15 -14.97
CA LEU A 327 14.03 -3.39 -15.68
C LEU A 327 12.72 -3.27 -14.88
N ILE A 328 12.19 -4.39 -14.37
CA ILE A 328 10.94 -4.40 -13.61
C ILE A 328 11.08 -3.60 -12.31
N ILE A 329 12.15 -3.84 -11.55
CA ILE A 329 12.39 -3.15 -10.27
C ILE A 329 12.64 -1.65 -10.50
N THR A 330 13.32 -1.26 -11.58
CA THR A 330 13.52 0.15 -11.96
C THR A 330 12.20 0.85 -12.26
N CYS A 331 11.35 0.26 -13.11
CA CYS A 331 10.03 0.81 -13.43
C CYS A 331 9.13 0.93 -12.19
N PHE A 332 9.14 -0.09 -11.32
CA PHE A 332 8.35 -0.11 -10.09
C PHE A 332 8.86 0.91 -9.05
N LEU A 333 10.19 1.08 -8.94
CA LEU A 333 10.82 2.11 -8.12
C LEU A 333 10.44 3.52 -8.61
N PHE A 334 10.48 3.80 -9.91
CA PHE A 334 10.06 5.09 -10.46
C PHE A 334 8.58 5.39 -10.17
N PHE A 335 7.69 4.40 -10.27
CA PHE A 335 6.28 4.53 -9.89
C PHE A 335 6.12 4.91 -8.41
N HIS A 336 6.80 4.21 -7.49
CA HIS A 336 6.73 4.54 -6.06
C HIS A 336 7.40 5.89 -5.70
N ILE A 337 8.49 6.27 -6.37
CA ILE A 337 9.09 7.62 -6.24
C ILE A 337 8.09 8.70 -6.69
N TRP A 338 7.32 8.47 -7.76
CA TRP A 338 6.27 9.38 -8.21
C TRP A 338 5.09 9.47 -7.23
N LEU A 339 4.65 8.34 -6.65
CA LEU A 339 3.66 8.34 -5.57
C LEU A 339 4.15 9.15 -4.36
N MET A 340 5.40 8.94 -3.93
CA MET A 340 6.03 9.71 -2.86
C MET A 340 6.10 11.21 -3.16
N TYR A 341 6.53 11.59 -4.36
CA TYR A 341 6.54 12.99 -4.82
C TYR A 341 5.16 13.65 -4.71
N LYS A 342 4.09 12.92 -5.03
CA LYS A 342 2.69 13.37 -4.91
C LYS A 342 2.09 13.16 -3.51
N ALA A 343 2.86 12.64 -2.54
CA ALA A 343 2.44 12.25 -1.19
C ALA A 343 1.32 11.19 -1.11
N MET A 344 1.11 10.39 -2.17
CA MET A 344 0.02 9.41 -2.32
C MET A 344 0.44 8.00 -1.88
N THR A 345 -0.55 7.12 -1.69
CA THR A 345 -0.36 5.66 -1.71
C THR A 345 -0.84 5.05 -3.03
N THR A 346 -0.48 3.79 -3.29
CA THR A 346 -1.00 3.01 -4.42
C THR A 346 -2.53 2.88 -4.38
N ILE A 347 -3.12 2.66 -3.20
CA ILE A 347 -4.59 2.64 -3.04
C ILE A 347 -5.21 4.00 -3.40
N GLU A 348 -4.66 5.11 -2.90
CA GLU A 348 -5.18 6.46 -3.22
C GLU A 348 -5.07 6.80 -4.71
N PHE A 349 -4.05 6.29 -5.40
CA PHE A 349 -3.91 6.39 -6.85
C PHE A 349 -5.03 5.62 -7.59
N CYS A 350 -5.30 4.37 -7.22
CA CYS A 350 -6.39 3.58 -7.81
C CYS A 350 -7.79 4.11 -7.46
N GLU A 351 -7.99 4.62 -6.24
CA GLU A 351 -9.26 5.25 -5.82
C GLU A 351 -9.50 6.57 -6.58
N LYS A 352 -8.47 7.37 -6.88
CA LYS A 352 -8.59 8.56 -7.73
C LYS A 352 -9.03 8.23 -9.16
N GLN A 353 -8.54 7.13 -9.72
CA GLN A 353 -8.93 6.68 -11.07
C GLN A 353 -10.40 6.22 -11.13
N THR A 354 -11.04 5.98 -9.98
CA THR A 354 -12.40 5.42 -9.89
C THR A 354 -13.42 6.29 -9.14
N ASN A 355 -13.01 7.34 -8.41
CA ASN A 355 -13.93 8.29 -7.75
C ASN A 355 -13.36 9.72 -7.64
N TYR A 356 -13.98 10.65 -8.34
CA TYR A 356 -13.60 12.08 -8.37
C TYR A 356 -13.63 12.75 -6.98
N GLN A 357 -14.47 12.27 -6.05
CA GLN A 357 -14.54 12.81 -4.68
C GLN A 357 -13.24 12.58 -3.88
N ASN A 358 -12.54 11.45 -4.10
CA ASN A 358 -11.29 11.14 -3.37
C ASN A 358 -10.10 11.96 -3.89
N GLN A 359 -10.25 12.65 -5.03
CA GLN A 359 -9.24 13.59 -5.56
C GLN A 359 -8.97 14.74 -4.57
N SER A 360 -10.00 15.20 -3.85
CA SER A 360 -9.94 16.32 -2.89
C SER A 360 -8.91 16.12 -1.78
N TYR A 361 -8.97 14.99 -1.06
CA TYR A 361 -8.18 14.78 0.16
C TYR A 361 -6.67 14.77 -0.06
N SER A 362 -6.23 14.28 -1.22
CA SER A 362 -4.81 14.21 -1.56
C SER A 362 -4.08 15.56 -1.57
N LYS A 363 -4.80 16.67 -1.75
CA LYS A 363 -4.21 18.03 -1.72
C LYS A 363 -3.61 18.34 -0.34
N TYR A 364 -4.26 17.91 0.74
CA TYR A 364 -3.87 18.22 2.11
C TYR A 364 -2.71 17.36 2.65
N TYR A 365 -2.45 16.20 2.02
CA TYR A 365 -1.31 15.35 2.38
C TYR A 365 -0.01 15.76 1.68
N ASN A 366 -0.09 16.48 0.55
CA ASN A 366 1.07 16.98 -0.16
C ASN A 366 1.59 18.27 0.50
N LYS A 367 2.73 18.16 1.18
CA LYS A 367 3.39 19.23 1.94
C LYS A 367 4.61 19.81 1.19
N GLY A 368 4.69 19.54 -0.12
CA GLY A 368 5.87 19.83 -0.95
C GLY A 368 6.94 18.73 -0.87
N THR A 369 7.72 18.59 -1.95
CA THR A 369 8.63 17.45 -2.21
C THR A 369 9.48 17.04 -1.01
N TYR A 370 10.18 17.98 -0.39
CA TYR A 370 11.10 17.68 0.71
C TYR A 370 10.36 17.08 1.92
N GLN A 371 9.22 17.68 2.33
CA GLN A 371 8.45 17.15 3.46
C GLN A 371 7.74 15.83 3.10
N ASN A 372 7.30 15.64 1.86
CA ASN A 372 6.74 14.36 1.40
C ASN A 372 7.76 13.22 1.51
N PHE A 373 9.03 13.49 1.20
CA PHE A 373 10.13 12.53 1.36
C PHE A 373 10.50 12.33 2.84
N LYS A 374 10.51 13.39 3.67
CA LYS A 374 10.69 13.27 5.14
C LYS A 374 9.61 12.40 5.80
N ASP A 375 8.36 12.53 5.39
CA ASP A 375 7.21 11.72 5.85
C ASP A 375 7.36 10.22 5.52
N VAL A 376 8.38 9.80 4.74
CA VAL A 376 8.70 8.40 4.40
C VAL A 376 10.10 7.97 4.83
N PHE A 377 11.14 8.79 4.65
CA PHE A 377 12.54 8.42 4.94
C PHE A 377 13.07 8.89 6.31
N GLY A 378 12.39 9.82 6.99
CA GLY A 378 12.81 10.34 8.30
C GLY A 378 13.21 11.82 8.31
N GLU A 379 13.40 12.35 9.51
CA GLU A 379 13.71 13.78 9.71
C GLU A 379 15.11 14.18 9.20
N SER A 380 16.05 13.22 9.13
CA SER A 380 17.47 13.49 8.86
C SER A 380 17.89 12.90 7.50
N PRO A 381 18.24 13.74 6.49
CA PRO A 381 18.68 13.26 5.17
C PRO A 381 19.85 12.27 5.20
N PHE A 382 20.81 12.45 6.12
CA PHE A 382 21.93 11.54 6.34
C PHE A 382 21.52 10.10 6.70
N LEU A 383 20.32 9.90 7.26
CA LEU A 383 19.78 8.59 7.61
C LEU A 383 18.78 8.06 6.57
N TRP A 384 18.47 8.80 5.51
CA TRP A 384 17.43 8.41 4.54
C TRP A 384 17.72 7.04 3.91
N PHE A 385 18.97 6.83 3.47
CA PHE A 385 19.42 5.59 2.83
C PHE A 385 19.80 4.47 3.82
N LEU A 386 19.78 4.73 5.13
CA LEU A 386 20.07 3.73 6.16
C LEU A 386 18.77 3.09 6.70
N PRO A 387 18.81 1.80 7.11
CA PRO A 387 17.68 1.08 7.72
C PRO A 387 17.39 1.53 9.16
N ILE A 388 17.39 2.85 9.41
CA ILE A 388 17.17 3.49 10.72
C ILE A 388 15.99 4.44 10.57
N ASP A 389 14.84 4.13 11.18
CA ASP A 389 13.67 4.99 11.12
C ASP A 389 13.73 6.09 12.19
N ASN A 390 13.76 7.35 11.77
CA ASN A 390 13.69 8.52 12.65
C ASN A 390 12.57 9.50 12.24
N ARG A 391 11.48 8.99 11.65
CA ARG A 391 10.30 9.79 11.32
C ARG A 391 9.61 10.34 12.57
N LYS A 392 9.03 11.54 12.43
CA LYS A 392 8.09 12.11 13.41
C LYS A 392 6.66 11.89 12.92
N GLY A 393 5.92 11.02 13.60
CA GLY A 393 4.52 10.74 13.31
C GLY A 393 4.05 9.43 13.95
N ASP A 394 2.73 9.26 14.01
CA ASP A 394 2.04 8.10 14.60
C ASP A 394 1.45 7.15 13.53
N GLY A 395 1.33 7.63 12.28
CA GLY A 395 0.63 6.93 11.19
C GLY A 395 -0.89 7.11 11.22
N ILE A 396 -1.38 8.01 12.07
CA ILE A 396 -2.79 8.27 12.36
C ILE A 396 -3.16 9.71 11.97
N ASN A 397 -2.35 10.69 12.41
CA ASN A 397 -2.64 12.13 12.34
C ASN A 397 -1.74 12.85 11.32
N PHE A 398 -2.02 12.73 10.02
CA PHE A 398 -1.18 13.31 8.96
C PHE A 398 -1.15 14.84 8.93
N LEU A 399 -2.13 15.51 9.55
CA LEU A 399 -2.31 16.96 9.60
C LEU A 399 -1.82 17.65 10.88
N LYS A 400 -1.34 16.94 11.90
CA LYS A 400 -1.11 17.49 13.27
C LYS A 400 -0.09 18.64 13.38
N ARG A 401 0.59 18.98 12.27
CA ARG A 401 1.49 20.13 12.13
C ARG A 401 0.81 21.35 11.49
N TYR A 402 -0.21 21.14 10.65
CA TYR A 402 -0.96 22.20 9.99
C TYR A 402 -1.84 22.97 10.98
N SER A 403 -2.47 22.27 11.93
CA SER A 403 -3.44 22.86 12.87
C SER A 403 -2.83 23.91 13.81
N LYS A 404 -1.52 23.86 14.08
CA LYS A 404 -0.86 24.86 14.95
C LYS A 404 -0.65 26.17 14.18
N ASP A 405 -0.03 26.09 13.01
CA ASP A 405 0.16 27.21 12.08
C ASP A 405 -1.19 27.79 11.58
N TYR A 406 -2.26 26.98 11.54
CA TYR A 406 -3.63 27.45 11.28
C TYR A 406 -4.24 28.15 12.50
N SER A 407 -4.07 27.64 13.73
CA SER A 407 -4.59 28.32 14.93
C SER A 407 -3.97 29.70 15.18
N GLU A 408 -2.80 29.97 14.62
CA GLU A 408 -2.14 31.29 14.62
C GLU A 408 -2.50 32.16 13.39
N LYS A 409 -3.33 31.67 12.46
CA LYS A 409 -3.72 32.37 11.21
C LYS A 409 -5.22 32.47 10.96
N THR A 410 -6.06 31.57 11.49
CA THR A 410 -7.52 31.66 11.36
C THR A 410 -8.15 32.58 12.40
N SER A 411 -7.70 33.84 12.43
CA SER A 411 -8.61 34.95 12.69
C SER A 411 -9.45 35.27 11.45
N GLU A 412 -8.91 35.02 10.23
CA GLU A 412 -9.54 35.42 8.96
C GLU A 412 -9.40 34.36 7.85
N GLU A 413 -10.09 33.22 7.94
CA GLU A 413 -10.60 32.50 6.75
C GLU A 413 -11.62 31.41 7.15
N THR A 414 -12.90 31.59 6.79
CA THR A 414 -13.96 30.61 7.05
C THR A 414 -14.09 29.61 5.90
N ILE A 415 -13.95 28.31 6.19
CA ILE A 415 -14.17 27.25 5.21
C ILE A 415 -15.63 27.29 4.74
N PRO A 416 -15.91 27.41 3.43
CA PRO A 416 -17.27 27.55 2.91
C PRO A 416 -18.01 26.20 2.93
N ILE A 417 -18.66 25.88 4.05
CA ILE A 417 -19.62 24.79 4.15
C ILE A 417 -20.85 25.16 3.31
N LYS A 418 -20.96 24.60 2.10
CA LYS A 418 -22.17 24.71 1.27
C LYS A 418 -23.32 23.94 1.91
N SER A 419 -24.13 24.63 2.72
CA SER A 419 -25.49 24.19 3.04
C SER A 419 -26.39 24.36 1.82
N SER A 420 -26.74 23.26 1.16
CA SER A 420 -27.85 23.24 0.22
C SER A 420 -29.18 23.24 0.98
N CYS A 421 -29.99 24.27 0.77
CA CYS A 421 -31.41 24.29 1.14
C CYS A 421 -32.24 23.41 0.20
#